data_AF-A0A6J7URX5-F1
#
_entry.id   AF-A0A6J7URX5-F1
#
_cell.length_a   1.000
_cell.length_b   1.000
_cell.length_c   1.000
_cell.angle_alpha   90.00
_cell.angle_beta   90.00
_cell.angle_gamma   90.00
#
_symmetry.space_group_name_H-M   'P 1'
#
loop_
_entity.id
_entity.type
_entity.pdbx_description
1 polymer ?
#
loop_
_entity_poly.entity_id
_entity_poly.type
_entity_poly.pdbx_seq_one_letter_code
_entity_poly.pdbx_strand_id
1 'polypeptide(L)'
;MAALANEVKDETNVMGIDLINEPFPGDKFFECVTSCGGRYRQAEAMYTSLTARVNQAAPGLAVWWAPFNIGEPFPDTPAPGANIGYTFHAYCYDTDGGEPVQPDPAPSALCDAVFGSVFSDAHSVSTRWNAPTLLGEFGASQSPLNATRTTQLADQYLMSWMHWHHPGTWPEVVRTQLVRAYAQATAGHPVSQHFDPATGDFYFRYQPDESVLAPTSIVLPAAQYPDGYSATVTGGTVTSQANSGRLTVESDQGAAEVRVHVQRTAPEA
;
A
#
# COMPACT_ATOMS: atom_id res chain seq x y z
N MET A 1 6.51 -7.33 22.70
CA MET A 1 5.37 -7.78 21.88
C MET A 1 4.15 -8.16 22.72
N ALA A 2 4.15 -9.21 23.55
CA ALA A 2 2.95 -9.60 24.31
C ALA A 2 2.33 -8.49 25.19
N ALA A 3 3.16 -7.69 25.88
CA ALA A 3 2.66 -6.58 26.70
C ALA A 3 1.95 -5.51 25.87
N LEU A 4 2.55 -5.10 24.74
CA LEU A 4 1.94 -4.16 23.79
C LEU A 4 0.64 -4.74 23.21
N ALA A 5 0.66 -6.01 22.79
CA ALA A 5 -0.51 -6.68 22.25
C ALA A 5 -1.67 -6.69 23.27
N ASN A 6 -1.40 -7.00 24.54
CA ASN A 6 -2.44 -6.98 25.57
C ASN A 6 -3.02 -5.58 25.83
N GLU A 7 -2.22 -4.52 25.65
CA GLU A 7 -2.68 -3.14 25.81
C GLU A 7 -3.64 -2.72 24.69
N VAL A 8 -3.37 -3.14 23.45
CA VAL A 8 -4.11 -2.68 22.26
C VAL A 8 -5.19 -3.66 21.79
N LYS A 9 -5.38 -4.79 22.47
CA LYS A 9 -6.22 -5.91 21.98
C LYS A 9 -7.69 -5.54 21.74
N ASP A 10 -8.20 -4.53 22.46
CA ASP A 10 -9.60 -4.10 22.38
C ASP A 10 -9.75 -2.82 21.52
N GLU A 11 -8.65 -2.31 20.94
CA GLU A 11 -8.64 -1.09 20.13
C GLU A 11 -8.99 -1.38 18.67
N THR A 12 -10.19 -0.97 18.24
CA THR A 12 -10.70 -1.25 16.89
C THR A 12 -9.95 -0.53 15.77
N ASN A 13 -9.14 0.47 16.11
CA ASN A 13 -8.36 1.26 15.16
C ASN A 13 -6.92 0.76 15.02
N VAL A 14 -6.55 -0.33 15.69
CA VAL A 14 -5.22 -0.94 15.58
C VAL A 14 -5.24 -2.03 14.53
N MET A 15 -4.54 -1.79 13.42
CA MET A 15 -4.48 -2.74 12.29
C MET A 15 -3.49 -3.90 12.48
N GLY A 16 -2.73 -3.90 13.58
CA GLY A 16 -1.78 -4.97 13.92
C GLY A 16 -0.46 -4.46 14.49
N ILE A 17 0.50 -5.37 14.62
CA ILE A 17 1.85 -5.09 15.10
C ILE A 17 2.86 -5.51 14.03
N ASP A 18 3.63 -4.55 13.52
CA ASP A 18 4.86 -4.85 12.79
C ASP A 18 5.93 -5.33 13.77
N LEU A 19 6.39 -6.57 13.59
CA LEU A 19 7.19 -7.24 14.60
C LEU A 19 8.59 -6.66 14.69
N ILE A 20 9.23 -6.37 13.55
CA ILE A 20 10.59 -5.84 13.50
C ILE A 20 10.74 -5.00 12.24
N ASN A 21 11.09 -3.73 12.43
CA ASN A 21 11.52 -2.86 11.34
C ASN A 21 12.86 -3.35 10.76
N GLU A 22 12.92 -3.53 9.44
CA GLU A 22 14.15 -3.81 8.67
C GLU A 22 15.08 -4.82 9.36
N PRO A 23 14.65 -6.08 9.56
CA PRO A 23 15.54 -7.08 10.12
C PRO A 23 16.83 -7.17 9.28
N PHE A 24 17.95 -7.43 9.93
CA PHE A 24 19.26 -7.49 9.28
C PHE A 24 19.86 -8.90 9.40
N PRO A 25 20.37 -9.50 8.31
CA PRO A 25 20.91 -10.87 8.31
C PRO A 25 22.24 -11.02 9.07
N GLY A 26 22.81 -9.93 9.60
CA GLY A 26 24.00 -9.94 10.45
C GLY A 26 25.25 -10.38 9.68
N ASP A 27 26.02 -11.27 10.28
CA ASP A 27 27.25 -11.87 9.74
C ASP A 27 27.05 -12.64 8.43
N LYS A 28 25.80 -12.84 7.99
CA LYS A 28 25.44 -13.53 6.74
C LYS A 28 24.99 -12.58 5.63
N PHE A 29 25.18 -11.27 5.82
CA PHE A 29 24.79 -10.25 4.84
C PHE A 29 25.26 -10.56 3.41
N PHE A 30 26.55 -10.85 3.21
CA PHE A 30 27.07 -11.10 1.86
C PHE A 30 26.58 -12.42 1.25
N GLU A 31 26.26 -13.43 2.06
CA GLU A 31 25.66 -14.67 1.56
C GLU A 31 24.25 -14.39 1.00
N CYS A 32 23.49 -13.52 1.68
CA CYS A 32 22.14 -13.11 1.30
C CYS A 32 22.06 -12.31 -0.01
N VAL A 33 23.18 -11.84 -0.57
CA VAL A 33 23.23 -11.26 -1.93
C VAL A 33 22.84 -12.31 -2.99
N THR A 34 23.13 -13.59 -2.73
CA THR A 34 22.89 -14.68 -3.68
C THR A 34 21.86 -15.69 -3.18
N SER A 35 21.95 -16.12 -1.91
CA SER A 35 20.97 -17.01 -1.30
C SER A 35 20.91 -16.76 0.20
N CYS A 36 19.72 -16.42 0.69
CA CYS A 36 19.51 -16.09 2.11
C CYS A 36 18.65 -17.14 2.86
N GLY A 37 18.30 -18.27 2.23
CA GLY A 37 17.34 -19.25 2.79
C GLY A 37 17.71 -19.78 4.18
N GLY A 38 18.99 -19.99 4.45
CA GLY A 38 19.46 -20.40 5.78
C GLY A 38 19.17 -19.38 6.88
N ARG A 39 19.28 -18.08 6.56
CA ARG A 39 18.98 -17.00 7.50
C ARG A 39 17.47 -16.74 7.60
N TYR A 40 16.73 -16.89 6.51
CA TYR A 40 15.27 -16.81 6.55
C TYR A 40 14.63 -17.90 7.41
N ARG A 41 15.16 -19.14 7.45
CA ARG A 41 14.71 -20.15 8.43
C ARG A 41 14.86 -19.71 9.88
N GLN A 42 15.90 -18.94 10.19
CA GLN A 42 16.08 -18.39 11.54
C GLN A 42 15.11 -17.23 11.81
N ALA A 43 14.91 -16.35 10.83
CA ALA A 43 13.92 -15.28 10.91
C ALA A 43 12.49 -15.84 11.07
N GLU A 44 12.13 -16.87 10.33
CA GLU A 44 10.85 -17.58 10.44
C GLU A 44 10.64 -18.13 11.85
N ALA A 45 11.64 -18.80 12.45
CA ALA A 45 11.53 -19.32 13.81
C ALA A 45 11.33 -18.20 14.85
N MET A 46 12.06 -17.08 14.69
CA MET A 46 11.90 -15.89 15.52
C MET A 46 10.49 -15.30 15.36
N TYR A 47 10.04 -15.06 14.13
CA TYR A 47 8.74 -14.49 13.83
C TYR A 47 7.59 -15.39 14.31
N THR A 48 7.70 -16.70 14.14
CA THR A 48 6.73 -17.68 14.65
C THR A 48 6.63 -17.59 16.18
N SER A 49 7.77 -17.52 16.87
CA SER A 49 7.82 -17.38 18.34
C SER A 49 7.21 -16.06 18.82
N LEU A 50 7.48 -14.95 18.14
CA LEU A 50 6.90 -13.64 18.47
C LEU A 50 5.39 -13.60 18.19
N THR A 51 4.97 -14.14 17.06
CA THR A 51 3.55 -14.24 16.65
C THR A 51 2.75 -15.06 17.65
N ALA A 52 3.28 -16.21 18.10
CA ALA A 52 2.62 -17.02 19.12
C ALA A 52 2.38 -16.25 20.43
N ARG A 53 3.33 -15.39 20.84
CA ARG A 53 3.20 -14.53 22.02
C ARG A 53 2.18 -13.42 21.83
N VAL A 54 2.10 -12.84 20.63
CA VAL A 54 1.05 -11.84 20.30
C VAL A 54 -0.31 -12.51 20.34
N ASN A 55 -0.49 -13.63 19.63
CA ASN A 55 -1.76 -14.36 19.57
C ASN A 55 -2.23 -14.87 20.94
N GLN A 56 -1.31 -15.26 21.84
CA GLN A 56 -1.66 -15.62 23.21
C GLN A 56 -2.23 -14.43 24.02
N ALA A 57 -1.69 -13.23 23.80
CA ALA A 57 -2.08 -12.02 24.53
C ALA A 57 -3.29 -11.30 23.92
N ALA A 58 -3.43 -11.35 22.59
CA ALA A 58 -4.46 -10.70 21.80
C ALA A 58 -4.86 -11.61 20.61
N PRO A 59 -5.71 -12.62 20.85
CA PRO A 59 -6.18 -13.51 19.79
C PRO A 59 -6.84 -12.72 18.65
N GLY A 60 -6.40 -12.97 17.41
CA GLY A 60 -6.95 -12.30 16.23
C GLY A 60 -6.27 -10.98 15.84
N LEU A 61 -5.41 -10.41 16.70
CA LEU A 61 -4.62 -9.24 16.33
C LEU A 61 -3.64 -9.60 15.20
N ALA A 62 -3.66 -8.84 14.11
CA ALA A 62 -2.78 -9.08 12.99
C ALA A 62 -1.32 -8.79 13.35
N VAL A 63 -0.39 -9.52 12.75
CA VAL A 63 1.05 -9.25 12.82
C VAL A 63 1.63 -9.10 11.42
N TRP A 64 2.62 -8.23 11.27
CA TRP A 64 3.29 -7.98 10.00
C TRP A 64 4.74 -8.46 10.07
N TRP A 65 5.15 -9.22 9.04
CA TRP A 65 6.50 -9.78 8.93
C TRP A 65 7.26 -9.06 7.82
N ALA A 66 8.36 -8.42 8.18
CA ALA A 66 9.26 -7.74 7.24
C ALA A 66 10.36 -8.68 6.72
N PRO A 67 10.77 -8.57 5.44
CA PRO A 67 11.92 -9.29 4.91
C PRO A 67 13.23 -8.62 5.33
N PHE A 68 14.35 -9.24 5.01
CA PHE A 68 15.61 -8.49 4.95
C PHE A 68 15.57 -7.55 3.74
N ASN A 69 16.17 -6.35 3.85
CA ASN A 69 16.30 -5.39 2.74
C ASN A 69 17.35 -5.80 1.69
N ILE A 70 17.62 -7.10 1.53
CA ILE A 70 18.60 -7.63 0.59
C ILE A 70 18.21 -9.03 0.12
N GLY A 71 18.38 -9.27 -1.19
CA GLY A 71 18.09 -10.54 -1.83
C GLY A 71 16.58 -10.81 -1.95
N GLU A 72 16.24 -12.02 -2.42
CA GLU A 72 14.84 -12.47 -2.52
C GLU A 72 14.20 -12.54 -1.12
N PRO A 73 12.96 -12.03 -0.93
CA PRO A 73 12.25 -12.11 0.33
C PRO A 73 11.67 -13.51 0.58
N PHE A 74 11.91 -14.03 1.80
CA PHE A 74 11.35 -15.29 2.29
C PHE A 74 11.42 -16.48 1.31
N PRO A 75 12.58 -16.75 0.68
CA PRO A 75 12.73 -17.88 -0.24
C PRO A 75 12.47 -19.19 0.51
N ASP A 76 11.70 -20.07 -0.12
CA ASP A 76 11.32 -21.39 0.42
C ASP A 76 10.66 -21.38 1.81
N THR A 77 10.16 -20.22 2.27
CA THR A 77 9.50 -20.09 3.58
C THR A 77 8.01 -20.41 3.42
N PRO A 78 7.46 -21.34 4.22
CA PRO A 78 6.04 -21.69 4.14
C PRO A 78 5.14 -20.51 4.52
N ALA A 79 3.89 -20.56 4.07
CA ALA A 79 2.89 -19.56 4.44
C ALA A 79 2.70 -19.55 5.98
N PRO A 80 2.76 -18.38 6.63
CA PRO A 80 2.83 -18.31 8.08
C PRO A 80 1.47 -18.54 8.77
N GLY A 81 0.36 -18.50 8.02
CA GLY A 81 -0.99 -18.78 8.50
C GLY A 81 -1.88 -17.53 8.62
N ALA A 82 -3.01 -17.67 9.32
CA ALA A 82 -4.01 -16.62 9.45
C ALA A 82 -3.52 -15.43 10.31
N ASN A 83 -4.07 -14.25 10.06
CA ASN A 83 -3.76 -12.99 10.76
C ASN A 83 -2.28 -12.56 10.66
N ILE A 84 -1.59 -12.99 9.61
CA ILE A 84 -0.21 -12.59 9.33
C ILE A 84 -0.18 -11.93 7.96
N GLY A 85 0.33 -10.69 7.92
CA GLY A 85 0.56 -9.92 6.72
C GLY A 85 2.05 -9.79 6.41
N TYR A 86 2.34 -9.47 5.15
CA TYR A 86 3.68 -9.15 4.68
C TYR A 86 3.84 -7.63 4.59
N THR A 87 4.87 -7.09 5.23
CA THR A 87 5.23 -5.66 5.11
C THR A 87 6.57 -5.55 4.41
N PHE A 88 6.70 -4.61 3.48
CA PHE A 88 7.92 -4.44 2.69
C PHE A 88 8.23 -2.97 2.46
N HIS A 89 9.50 -2.66 2.19
CA HIS A 89 9.96 -1.30 1.97
C HIS A 89 10.44 -1.13 0.53
N ALA A 90 10.29 0.08 -0.02
CA ALA A 90 10.74 0.41 -1.37
C ALA A 90 11.57 1.69 -1.38
N TYR A 91 12.88 1.54 -1.53
CA TYR A 91 13.84 2.65 -1.59
C TYR A 91 14.76 2.51 -2.80
N CYS A 92 15.16 3.65 -3.39
CA CYS A 92 16.20 3.70 -4.41
C CYS A 92 17.32 4.66 -3.98
N TYR A 93 18.49 4.11 -3.64
CA TYR A 93 19.62 4.89 -3.12
C TYR A 93 20.14 5.98 -4.07
N ASP A 94 19.99 5.81 -5.39
CA ASP A 94 20.51 6.77 -6.39
C ASP A 94 19.76 8.11 -6.41
N THR A 95 18.56 8.14 -5.81
CA THR A 95 17.74 9.37 -5.68
C THR A 95 17.35 9.65 -4.22
N ASP A 96 18.00 8.99 -3.26
CA ASP A 96 17.73 9.16 -1.84
C ASP A 96 18.15 10.55 -1.35
N GLY A 97 17.28 11.18 -0.55
CA GLY A 97 17.42 12.58 -0.13
C GLY A 97 17.44 13.63 -1.27
N GLY A 98 17.32 13.20 -2.53
CA GLY A 98 17.57 14.00 -3.74
C GLY A 98 16.68 15.24 -3.89
N GLU A 99 16.97 16.05 -4.91
CA GLU A 99 16.34 17.36 -5.17
C GLU A 99 14.89 17.25 -5.69
N PRO A 100 14.04 18.28 -5.51
CA PRO A 100 12.64 18.31 -5.95
C PRO A 100 12.47 18.54 -7.46
N VAL A 101 13.26 17.81 -8.25
CA VAL A 101 13.24 17.83 -9.71
C VAL A 101 13.22 16.40 -10.23
N GLN A 102 12.75 16.22 -11.47
CA GLN A 102 12.88 14.93 -12.13
C GLN A 102 14.37 14.60 -12.29
N PRO A 103 14.81 13.40 -11.88
CA PRO A 103 16.19 13.00 -12.04
C PRO A 103 16.52 12.76 -13.51
N ASP A 104 17.82 12.71 -13.82
CA ASP A 104 18.31 12.38 -15.16
C ASP A 104 17.77 11.00 -15.62
N PRO A 105 17.69 10.76 -16.95
CA PRO A 105 17.07 9.55 -17.47
C PRO A 105 17.67 8.23 -16.97
N ALA A 106 18.98 8.19 -16.73
CA ALA A 106 19.67 6.97 -16.28
C ALA A 106 19.34 6.60 -14.82
N PRO A 107 19.51 7.50 -13.83
CA PRO A 107 18.99 7.29 -12.46
C PRO A 107 17.50 6.95 -12.42
N SER A 108 16.70 7.63 -13.26
CA SER A 108 15.26 7.38 -13.36
C SER A 108 14.94 5.94 -13.78
N ALA A 109 15.60 5.45 -14.85
CA ALA A 109 15.42 4.08 -15.34
C ALA A 109 15.93 3.03 -14.34
N LEU A 110 17.03 3.32 -13.63
CA LEU A 110 17.54 2.44 -12.59
C LEU A 110 16.53 2.30 -11.44
N CYS A 111 16.05 3.42 -10.89
CA CYS A 111 15.10 3.40 -9.80
C CYS A 111 13.76 2.79 -10.22
N ASP A 112 13.29 3.02 -11.45
CA ASP A 112 12.11 2.34 -11.98
C ASP A 112 12.25 0.81 -11.95
N ALA A 113 13.41 0.30 -12.40
CA ALA A 113 13.69 -1.13 -12.36
C ALA A 113 13.76 -1.68 -10.92
N VAL A 114 14.38 -0.93 -10.00
CA VAL A 114 14.45 -1.29 -8.57
C VAL A 114 13.06 -1.39 -7.98
N PHE A 115 12.23 -0.36 -8.13
CA PHE A 115 10.85 -0.39 -7.61
C PHE A 115 10.02 -1.50 -8.26
N GLY A 116 10.13 -1.68 -9.57
CA GLY A 116 9.45 -2.78 -10.27
C GLY A 116 9.81 -4.15 -9.69
N SER A 117 11.09 -4.40 -9.42
CA SER A 117 11.55 -5.64 -8.78
C SER A 117 10.96 -5.82 -7.38
N VAL A 118 11.05 -4.80 -6.53
CA VAL A 118 10.57 -4.85 -5.14
C VAL A 118 9.07 -5.15 -5.07
N PHE A 119 8.25 -4.52 -5.91
CA PHE A 119 6.81 -4.80 -5.98
C PHE A 119 6.50 -6.19 -6.56
N SER A 120 7.26 -6.65 -7.55
CA SER A 120 7.13 -8.00 -8.10
C SER A 120 7.44 -9.07 -7.05
N ASP A 121 8.48 -8.85 -6.25
CA ASP A 121 8.86 -9.76 -5.15
C ASP A 121 7.78 -9.74 -4.05
N ALA A 122 7.27 -8.56 -3.70
CA ALA A 122 6.19 -8.41 -2.74
C ALA A 122 4.89 -9.12 -3.18
N HIS A 123 4.55 -9.01 -4.47
CA HIS A 123 3.40 -9.72 -5.04
C HIS A 123 3.61 -11.24 -5.06
N SER A 124 4.84 -11.68 -5.32
CA SER A 124 5.21 -13.10 -5.27
C SER A 124 5.04 -13.67 -3.86
N VAL A 125 5.52 -12.96 -2.83
CA VAL A 125 5.30 -13.35 -1.42
C VAL A 125 3.81 -13.36 -1.08
N SER A 126 3.08 -12.29 -1.42
CA SER A 126 1.63 -12.19 -1.18
C SER A 126 0.86 -13.39 -1.76
N THR A 127 1.18 -13.77 -2.99
CA THR A 127 0.56 -14.90 -3.68
C THR A 127 0.93 -16.23 -3.04
N ARG A 128 2.22 -16.46 -2.74
CA ARG A 128 2.69 -17.69 -2.09
C ARG A 128 2.06 -17.89 -0.71
N TRP A 129 1.90 -16.80 0.04
CA TRP A 129 1.39 -16.84 1.41
C TRP A 129 -0.14 -16.69 1.48
N ASN A 130 -0.78 -16.25 0.40
CA ASN A 130 -2.18 -15.82 0.40
C ASN A 130 -2.46 -14.84 1.55
N ALA A 131 -1.61 -13.82 1.68
CA ALA A 131 -1.57 -12.89 2.79
C ALA A 131 -1.68 -11.43 2.32
N PRO A 132 -2.28 -10.54 3.13
CA PRO A 132 -2.30 -9.12 2.83
C PRO A 132 -0.89 -8.54 2.82
N THR A 133 -0.66 -7.58 1.94
CA THR A 133 0.64 -6.94 1.74
C THR A 133 0.54 -5.43 1.91
N LEU A 134 1.49 -4.86 2.66
CA LEU A 134 1.57 -3.44 2.98
C LEU A 134 2.96 -2.90 2.62
N LEU A 135 3.03 -1.83 1.83
CA LEU A 135 4.27 -1.08 1.64
C LEU A 135 4.51 -0.25 2.91
N GLY A 136 5.29 -0.78 3.83
CA GLY A 136 5.52 -0.22 5.16
C GLY A 136 6.30 1.09 5.12
N GLU A 137 7.21 1.22 4.16
CA GLU A 137 8.00 2.43 3.98
C GLU A 137 8.42 2.64 2.52
N PHE A 138 8.40 3.91 2.10
CA PHE A 138 8.98 4.37 0.84
C PHE A 138 9.14 5.89 0.89
N GLY A 139 9.80 6.46 -0.12
CA GLY A 139 9.95 7.90 -0.25
C GLY A 139 11.27 8.37 0.33
N ALA A 140 11.24 9.03 1.50
CA ALA A 140 12.38 9.62 2.20
C ALA A 140 13.23 10.60 1.36
N SER A 141 12.65 11.14 0.29
CA SER A 141 13.37 11.92 -0.72
C SER A 141 12.55 13.11 -1.17
N GLN A 142 13.21 14.21 -1.52
CA GLN A 142 12.54 15.34 -2.16
C GLN A 142 12.31 15.08 -3.65
N SER A 143 12.94 14.06 -4.22
CA SER A 143 12.73 13.69 -5.62
C SER A 143 11.33 13.11 -5.82
N PRO A 144 10.54 13.67 -6.76
CA PRO A 144 9.19 13.17 -7.02
C PRO A 144 9.17 11.73 -7.51
N LEU A 145 10.25 11.21 -8.12
CA LEU A 145 10.30 9.83 -8.61
C LEU A 145 10.01 8.81 -7.49
N ASN A 146 10.59 9.02 -6.31
CA ASN A 146 10.44 8.14 -5.15
C ASN A 146 9.00 8.08 -4.62
N ALA A 147 8.17 9.08 -4.91
CA ALA A 147 6.76 9.10 -4.54
C ALA A 147 5.83 8.74 -5.71
N THR A 148 6.06 9.29 -6.91
CA THR A 148 5.23 9.04 -8.09
C THR A 148 5.26 7.57 -8.47
N ARG A 149 6.44 6.97 -8.62
CA ARG A 149 6.54 5.63 -9.18
C ARG A 149 6.05 4.56 -8.21
N THR A 150 6.41 4.68 -6.95
CA THR A 150 5.97 3.80 -5.86
C THR A 150 4.45 3.84 -5.68
N THR A 151 3.83 5.02 -5.68
CA THR A 151 2.35 5.14 -5.60
C THR A 151 1.66 4.58 -6.84
N GLN A 152 2.22 4.75 -8.04
CA GLN A 152 1.71 4.12 -9.26
C GLN A 152 1.79 2.59 -9.23
N LEU A 153 2.89 2.03 -8.74
CA LEU A 153 3.04 0.59 -8.59
C LEU A 153 2.09 0.06 -7.49
N ALA A 154 1.91 0.79 -6.41
CA ALA A 154 0.94 0.46 -5.37
C ALA A 154 -0.49 0.39 -5.92
N ASP A 155 -0.89 1.36 -6.77
CA ASP A 155 -2.17 1.31 -7.48
C ASP A 155 -2.28 0.08 -8.40
N GLN A 156 -1.23 -0.25 -9.16
CA GLN A 156 -1.19 -1.40 -10.08
C GLN A 156 -1.32 -2.75 -9.35
N TYR A 157 -0.71 -2.88 -8.18
CA TYR A 157 -0.77 -4.10 -7.36
C TYR A 157 -1.88 -4.07 -6.30
N LEU A 158 -2.68 -2.99 -6.24
CA LEU A 158 -3.72 -2.77 -5.22
C LEU A 158 -3.17 -2.90 -3.78
N MET A 159 -1.94 -2.42 -3.56
CA MET A 159 -1.26 -2.46 -2.27
C MET A 159 -1.39 -1.12 -1.54
N SER A 160 -1.69 -1.18 -0.25
CA SER A 160 -1.67 0.01 0.62
C SER A 160 -0.23 0.40 0.99
N TRP A 161 -0.04 1.62 1.48
CA TRP A 161 1.30 2.13 1.76
C TRP A 161 1.34 3.13 2.93
N MET A 162 2.53 3.28 3.52
CA MET A 162 2.88 4.29 4.51
C MET A 162 4.15 5.03 4.06
N HIS A 163 4.07 6.35 3.90
CA HIS A 163 5.20 7.15 3.40
C HIS A 163 6.19 7.50 4.52
N TRP A 164 7.48 7.26 4.28
CA TRP A 164 8.56 7.65 5.18
C TRP A 164 9.12 9.03 4.80
N HIS A 165 9.14 10.03 5.67
CA HIS A 165 8.38 10.14 6.91
C HIS A 165 7.49 11.39 6.84
N HIS A 166 6.86 11.77 7.95
CA HIS A 166 6.05 12.98 8.04
C HIS A 166 6.79 14.08 8.83
N PRO A 167 7.73 14.83 8.23
CA PRO A 167 8.45 15.93 8.88
C PRO A 167 7.59 17.20 9.05
N GLY A 168 6.33 17.20 8.58
CA GLY A 168 5.44 18.36 8.50
C GLY A 168 5.20 18.79 7.06
N THR A 169 6.23 19.19 6.32
CA THR A 169 6.08 19.65 4.92
C THR A 169 7.05 18.96 3.97
N TRP A 170 6.51 18.42 2.86
CA TRP A 170 7.25 17.98 1.69
C TRP A 170 7.09 19.01 0.55
N PRO A 171 8.06 19.10 -0.38
CA PRO A 171 7.88 19.90 -1.59
C PRO A 171 6.60 19.53 -2.32
N GLU A 172 5.96 20.52 -2.96
CA GLU A 172 4.67 20.33 -3.62
C GLU A 172 4.70 19.21 -4.66
N VAL A 173 5.83 19.09 -5.37
CA VAL A 173 6.04 18.05 -6.38
C VAL A 173 6.01 16.63 -5.81
N VAL A 174 6.30 16.44 -4.52
CA VAL A 174 6.17 15.17 -3.79
C VAL A 174 4.78 15.06 -3.16
N ARG A 175 4.32 16.12 -2.48
CA ARG A 175 3.03 16.15 -1.77
C ARG A 175 1.86 15.79 -2.67
N THR A 176 1.84 16.31 -3.91
CA THR A 176 0.81 16.03 -4.92
C THR A 176 0.75 14.57 -5.35
N GLN A 177 1.85 13.83 -5.17
CA GLN A 177 1.92 12.40 -5.47
C GLN A 177 1.32 11.57 -4.33
N LEU A 178 1.35 12.07 -3.09
CA LEU A 178 0.86 11.37 -1.89
C LEU A 178 -0.60 11.70 -1.55
N VAL A 179 -1.05 12.93 -1.82
CA VAL A 179 -2.45 13.32 -1.65
C VAL A 179 -3.22 12.91 -2.90
N ARG A 180 -3.92 11.76 -2.86
CA ARG A 180 -4.51 11.12 -4.05
C ARG A 180 -5.99 10.78 -3.86
N ALA A 181 -6.71 10.62 -4.97
CA ALA A 181 -7.96 9.88 -4.95
C ALA A 181 -7.69 8.38 -4.79
N TYR A 182 -8.44 7.69 -3.93
CA TYR A 182 -8.33 6.24 -3.74
C TYR A 182 -9.59 5.63 -3.12
N ALA A 183 -9.85 4.36 -3.40
CA ALA A 183 -10.89 3.58 -2.75
C ALA A 183 -10.45 3.18 -1.33
N GLN A 184 -10.98 3.87 -0.32
CA GLN A 184 -10.62 3.65 1.08
C GLN A 184 -11.26 2.37 1.65
N ALA A 185 -12.48 2.07 1.24
CA ALA A 185 -13.19 0.85 1.61
C ALA A 185 -14.06 0.41 0.43
N THR A 186 -14.06 -0.89 0.09
CA THR A 186 -14.77 -1.42 -1.09
C THR A 186 -15.75 -2.49 -0.64
N ALA A 187 -17.01 -2.36 -1.09
CA ALA A 187 -18.06 -3.36 -0.89
C ALA A 187 -17.90 -4.51 -1.90
N GLY A 188 -16.78 -5.23 -1.81
CA GLY A 188 -16.42 -6.28 -2.73
C GLY A 188 -14.91 -6.35 -2.99
N HIS A 189 -14.54 -6.97 -4.10
CA HIS A 189 -13.14 -7.23 -4.46
C HIS A 189 -12.62 -6.17 -5.45
N PRO A 190 -11.65 -5.34 -5.05
CA PRO A 190 -10.96 -4.44 -5.98
C PRO A 190 -10.34 -5.20 -7.16
N VAL A 191 -10.53 -4.68 -8.37
CA VAL A 191 -10.00 -5.26 -9.62
C VAL A 191 -8.87 -4.39 -10.19
N SER A 192 -9.03 -3.08 -10.17
CA SER A 192 -8.01 -2.14 -10.64
C SER A 192 -8.25 -0.74 -10.11
N GLN A 193 -7.17 -0.01 -9.82
CA GLN A 193 -7.19 1.42 -9.47
C GLN A 193 -6.15 2.18 -10.29
N HIS A 194 -6.46 3.42 -10.64
CA HIS A 194 -5.50 4.35 -11.21
C HIS A 194 -5.84 5.79 -10.81
N PHE A 195 -4.83 6.58 -10.46
CA PHE A 195 -4.95 8.02 -10.25
C PHE A 195 -3.83 8.77 -10.96
N ASP A 196 -4.20 9.76 -11.77
CA ASP A 196 -3.27 10.72 -12.36
C ASP A 196 -3.27 12.03 -11.53
N PRO A 197 -2.20 12.32 -10.78
CA PRO A 197 -2.11 13.53 -9.97
C PRO A 197 -2.02 14.82 -10.80
N ALA A 198 -1.60 14.74 -12.06
CA ALA A 198 -1.51 15.91 -12.94
C ALA A 198 -2.90 16.40 -13.35
N THR A 199 -3.77 15.47 -13.75
CA THR A 199 -5.10 15.76 -14.28
C THR A 199 -6.22 15.62 -13.23
N GLY A 200 -5.98 14.89 -12.15
CA GLY A 200 -7.00 14.49 -11.19
C GLY A 200 -7.89 13.34 -11.67
N ASP A 201 -7.56 12.72 -12.81
CA ASP A 201 -8.34 11.61 -13.39
C ASP A 201 -8.19 10.36 -12.51
N PHE A 202 -9.31 9.78 -12.10
CA PHE A 202 -9.36 8.60 -11.24
C PHE A 202 -10.26 7.52 -11.81
N TYR A 203 -9.74 6.30 -11.92
CA TYR A 203 -10.51 5.12 -12.31
C TYR A 203 -10.45 4.04 -11.23
N PHE A 204 -11.59 3.43 -10.96
CA PHE A 204 -11.69 2.30 -10.06
C PHE A 204 -12.68 1.26 -10.57
N ARG A 205 -12.32 -0.02 -10.44
CA ARG A 205 -13.17 -1.16 -10.77
C ARG A 205 -13.15 -2.16 -9.64
N TYR A 206 -14.31 -2.72 -9.32
CA TYR A 206 -14.43 -3.80 -8.33
C TYR A 206 -15.58 -4.74 -8.68
N GLN A 207 -15.49 -5.98 -8.21
CA GLN A 207 -16.57 -6.96 -8.24
C GLN A 207 -17.36 -6.82 -6.93
N PRO A 208 -18.66 -6.47 -6.97
CA PRO A 208 -19.45 -6.29 -5.75
C PRO A 208 -19.61 -7.58 -4.94
N ASP A 209 -19.64 -7.44 -3.62
CA ASP A 209 -20.06 -8.49 -2.69
C ASP A 209 -21.34 -8.05 -1.99
N GLU A 210 -22.47 -8.67 -2.37
CA GLU A 210 -23.80 -8.34 -1.83
C GLU A 210 -23.95 -8.63 -0.33
N SER A 211 -23.00 -9.35 0.29
CA SER A 211 -22.98 -9.54 1.74
C SER A 211 -22.49 -8.30 2.49
N VAL A 212 -21.81 -7.36 1.82
CA VAL A 212 -21.33 -6.12 2.41
C VAL A 212 -22.41 -5.03 2.29
N LEU A 213 -23.02 -4.68 3.41
CA LEU A 213 -24.15 -3.73 3.44
C LEU A 213 -23.72 -2.25 3.41
N ALA A 214 -22.46 -1.95 3.73
CA ALA A 214 -21.94 -0.60 3.67
C ALA A 214 -21.54 -0.25 2.22
N PRO A 215 -21.69 1.02 1.78
CA PRO A 215 -21.29 1.40 0.43
C PRO A 215 -19.76 1.39 0.27
N THR A 216 -19.31 1.25 -0.98
CA THR A 216 -17.92 1.58 -1.35
C THR A 216 -17.66 3.05 -1.06
N SER A 217 -16.54 3.37 -0.42
CA SER A 217 -16.13 4.71 -0.03
C SER A 217 -14.81 5.09 -0.71
N ILE A 218 -14.85 6.14 -1.53
CA ILE A 218 -13.70 6.66 -2.28
C ILE A 218 -13.36 8.06 -1.75
N VAL A 219 -12.11 8.26 -1.36
CA VAL A 219 -11.62 9.57 -0.90
C VAL A 219 -11.27 10.42 -2.10
N LEU A 220 -11.75 11.66 -2.12
CA LEU A 220 -11.51 12.66 -3.17
C LEU A 220 -10.99 13.95 -2.52
N PRO A 221 -9.67 14.11 -2.35
CA PRO A 221 -9.11 15.25 -1.63
C PRO A 221 -9.41 16.57 -2.34
N ALA A 222 -9.86 17.60 -1.61
CA ALA A 222 -10.09 18.93 -2.17
C ALA A 222 -8.85 19.53 -2.84
N ALA A 223 -7.66 19.21 -2.36
CA ALA A 223 -6.40 19.62 -3.00
C ALA A 223 -6.24 19.06 -4.44
N GLN A 224 -6.90 17.95 -4.76
CA GLN A 224 -6.92 17.36 -6.09
C GLN A 224 -8.15 17.76 -6.91
N TYR A 225 -9.20 18.28 -6.28
CA TYR A 225 -10.46 18.69 -6.91
C TYR A 225 -10.91 20.07 -6.39
N PRO A 226 -10.11 21.14 -6.61
CA PRO A 226 -10.36 22.45 -5.99
C PRO A 226 -11.68 23.08 -6.44
N ASP A 227 -12.08 22.84 -7.69
CA ASP A 227 -13.31 23.35 -8.30
C ASP A 227 -14.42 22.27 -8.35
N GLY A 228 -14.25 21.18 -7.60
CA GLY A 228 -15.14 20.03 -7.62
C GLY A 228 -14.81 19.00 -8.71
N TYR A 229 -15.71 18.03 -8.88
CA TYR A 229 -15.53 16.90 -9.79
C TYR A 229 -16.85 16.42 -10.41
N SER A 230 -16.74 15.72 -11.54
CA SER A 230 -17.78 14.85 -12.09
C SER A 230 -17.46 13.40 -11.79
N ALA A 231 -18.47 12.59 -11.45
CA ALA A 231 -18.32 11.17 -11.21
C ALA A 231 -19.31 10.39 -12.08
N THR A 232 -18.80 9.46 -12.89
CA THR A 232 -19.60 8.52 -13.68
C THR A 232 -19.47 7.13 -13.08
N VAL A 233 -20.60 6.49 -12.80
CA VAL A 233 -20.67 5.14 -12.23
C VAL A 233 -21.49 4.23 -13.14
N THR A 234 -20.96 3.05 -13.43
CA THR A 234 -21.65 1.96 -14.12
C THR A 234 -21.78 0.77 -13.17
N GLY A 235 -22.96 0.15 -13.11
CA GLY A 235 -23.24 -0.99 -12.22
C GLY A 235 -23.48 -0.60 -10.76
N GLY A 236 -23.66 0.69 -10.49
CA GLY A 236 -23.93 1.22 -9.16
C GLY A 236 -24.40 2.68 -9.22
N THR A 237 -24.80 3.19 -8.06
CA THR A 237 -25.37 4.52 -7.87
C THR A 237 -24.57 5.31 -6.84
N VAL A 238 -24.29 6.58 -7.14
CA VAL A 238 -23.67 7.51 -6.18
C VAL A 238 -24.70 7.91 -5.13
N THR A 239 -24.33 7.77 -3.85
CA THR A 239 -25.20 8.11 -2.70
C THR A 239 -24.74 9.31 -1.89
N SER A 240 -23.53 9.80 -2.12
CA SER A 240 -23.00 11.00 -1.47
C SER A 240 -23.53 12.27 -2.12
N GLN A 241 -23.48 13.39 -1.38
CA GLN A 241 -23.75 14.72 -1.93
C GLN A 241 -22.74 15.07 -3.04
N ALA A 242 -23.12 15.98 -3.94
CA ALA A 242 -22.24 16.51 -4.97
C ALA A 242 -20.98 17.13 -4.34
N ASN A 243 -19.82 16.93 -4.97
CA ASN A 243 -18.51 17.44 -4.51
C ASN A 243 -18.11 17.03 -3.08
N SER A 244 -18.63 15.91 -2.57
CA SER A 244 -18.19 15.35 -1.29
C SER A 244 -16.71 14.93 -1.35
N GLY A 245 -15.94 15.24 -0.31
CA GLY A 245 -14.56 14.72 -0.17
C GLY A 245 -14.49 13.20 0.02
N ARG A 246 -15.65 12.55 0.16
CA ARG A 246 -15.83 11.10 0.18
C ARG A 246 -17.03 10.73 -0.69
N LEU A 247 -16.76 10.16 -1.87
CA LEU A 247 -17.77 9.63 -2.77
C LEU A 247 -18.22 8.25 -2.26
N THR A 248 -19.52 8.06 -2.07
CA THR A 248 -20.09 6.75 -1.71
C THR A 248 -20.86 6.16 -2.87
N VAL A 249 -20.63 4.87 -3.14
CA VAL A 249 -21.24 4.12 -4.24
C VAL A 249 -21.89 2.85 -3.70
N GLU A 250 -23.18 2.69 -3.95
CA GLU A 250 -23.91 1.42 -3.75
C GLU A 250 -23.96 0.67 -5.08
N SER A 251 -23.65 -0.63 -5.08
CA SER A 251 -23.75 -1.46 -6.27
C SER A 251 -25.21 -1.76 -6.61
N ASP A 252 -25.54 -1.78 -7.90
CA ASP A 252 -26.84 -2.24 -8.34
C ASP A 252 -26.97 -3.75 -8.06
N GLN A 253 -28.19 -4.21 -7.75
CA GLN A 253 -28.42 -5.63 -7.47
C GLN A 253 -28.03 -6.51 -8.65
N GLY A 254 -27.23 -7.55 -8.41
CA GLY A 254 -26.74 -8.47 -9.44
C GLY A 254 -25.68 -7.88 -10.39
N ALA A 255 -25.12 -6.70 -10.10
CA ALA A 255 -24.04 -6.13 -10.90
C ALA A 255 -22.78 -7.02 -10.84
N ALA A 256 -22.30 -7.47 -12.01
CA ALA A 256 -21.08 -8.28 -12.09
C ALA A 256 -19.80 -7.46 -11.84
N GLU A 257 -19.84 -6.15 -12.10
CA GLU A 257 -18.73 -5.23 -11.91
C GLU A 257 -19.26 -3.81 -11.76
N VAL A 258 -18.66 -3.05 -10.85
CA VAL A 258 -18.85 -1.60 -10.74
C VAL A 258 -17.63 -0.90 -11.32
N ARG A 259 -17.87 0.16 -12.10
CA ARG A 259 -16.82 1.05 -12.64
C ARG A 259 -17.10 2.47 -12.19
N VAL A 260 -16.09 3.11 -11.62
CA VAL A 260 -16.14 4.51 -11.20
C VAL A 260 -15.07 5.27 -11.97
N HIS A 261 -15.48 6.40 -12.55
CA HIS A 261 -14.59 7.35 -13.21
C HIS A 261 -14.85 8.74 -12.65
N VAL A 262 -13.81 9.40 -12.14
CA VAL A 262 -13.88 10.75 -11.57
C VAL A 262 -12.93 11.70 -12.30
N GLN A 263 -13.43 12.87 -12.66
CA GLN A 263 -12.68 13.91 -13.37
C GLN A 263 -12.89 15.27 -12.70
N ARG A 264 -11.89 16.15 -12.75
CA ARG A 264 -12.07 17.55 -12.31
C ARG A 264 -13.15 18.23 -13.15
N THR A 265 -13.95 19.09 -12.52
CA THR A 265 -14.82 20.01 -13.26
C THR A 265 -13.93 21.03 -13.99
N ALA A 266 -14.31 21.43 -15.21
CA ALA A 266 -13.62 22.52 -15.88
C ALA A 266 -13.81 23.82 -15.07
N PRO A 267 -12.78 24.70 -14.97
CA PRO A 267 -12.95 25.99 -14.32
C PRO A 267 -14.11 26.76 -14.97
N GLU A 268 -14.95 27.42 -14.18
CA GLU A 268 -15.88 28.41 -14.73
C GLU A 268 -15.06 29.53 -15.39
N ALA A 269 -15.40 29.85 -16.64
CA ALA A 269 -14.68 30.81 -17.48
C ALA A 269 -14.92 32.28 -17.07
#